data_AF-D7BJG3-F1
#
_entry.id   AF-D7BJG3-F1
#
_cell.length_a   1.000
_cell.length_b   1.000
_cell.length_c   1.000
_cell.angle_alpha   90.00
_cell.angle_beta   90.00
_cell.angle_gamma   90.00
#
_symmetry.space_group_name_H-M   'P 1'
#
loop_
_entity.id
_entity.type
_entity.pdbx_description
1 polymer ?
#
loop_
_entity_poly.entity_id
_entity_poly.type
_entity_poly.pdbx_seq_one_letter_code
_entity_poly.pdbx_strand_id
1 'polypeptide(L)'
;MDDRKLNPLRLAFLVSIALYFAFVGLRLPTKNPSETIPQATQAPLVQPQVRIDGCHAHISEATASTRELRLKVSGTAETLRVSYDGGMIVKATEEVCSGGECRVFTPAAPKTIQLDGCPAITLP
;
A
#
# COMPACT_ATOMS: atom_id res chain seq x y z
N MET A 1 17.60 -27.48 41.44
CA MET A 1 17.03 -26.53 40.47
C MET A 1 15.65 -27.05 40.13
N ASP A 2 14.60 -26.38 40.63
CA ASP A 2 13.22 -26.88 40.60
C ASP A 2 12.58 -26.73 39.21
N ASP A 3 12.62 -27.80 38.41
CA ASP A 3 11.94 -27.90 37.10
C ASP A 3 10.41 -27.71 37.19
N ARG A 4 9.84 -27.79 38.40
CA ARG A 4 8.40 -27.57 38.66
C ARG A 4 7.94 -26.13 38.45
N LYS A 5 8.84 -25.13 38.50
CA LYS A 5 8.48 -23.71 38.30
C LYS A 5 8.55 -23.26 36.84
N LEU A 6 9.23 -24.00 35.96
CA LEU A 6 9.33 -23.65 34.53
C LEU A 6 8.04 -23.96 33.76
N ASN A 7 7.29 -24.99 34.17
CA ASN A 7 6.05 -25.39 33.50
C ASN A 7 4.90 -24.36 33.63
N PRO A 8 4.56 -23.83 34.83
CA PRO A 8 3.47 -22.85 34.94
C PRO A 8 3.81 -21.51 34.29
N LEU A 9 5.08 -21.08 34.32
CA LEU A 9 5.49 -19.83 33.68
C LEU A 9 5.44 -19.93 32.14
N ARG A 10 5.87 -21.06 31.58
CA ARG A 10 5.72 -21.34 30.14
C ARG A 10 4.26 -21.45 29.74
N LEU A 11 3.43 -22.08 30.56
CA LEU A 11 1.99 -22.17 30.31
C LEU A 11 1.33 -20.79 30.32
N ALA A 12 1.65 -19.95 31.32
CA ALA A 12 1.15 -18.58 31.40
C ALA A 12 1.58 -17.74 30.19
N PHE A 13 2.82 -17.90 29.73
CA PHE A 13 3.34 -17.21 28.55
C PHE A 13 2.65 -17.67 27.25
N LEU A 14 2.39 -18.96 27.09
CA LEU A 14 1.65 -19.47 25.93
C LEU A 14 0.19 -19.01 25.93
N VAL A 15 -0.44 -18.97 27.10
CA VAL A 15 -1.81 -18.46 27.25
C VAL A 15 -1.90 -16.97 26.92
N SER A 16 -0.92 -16.16 27.34
CA SER A 16 -0.91 -14.72 27.02
C SER A 16 -0.72 -14.45 25.52
N ILE A 17 0.13 -15.24 24.85
CA ILE A 17 0.29 -15.17 23.38
C ILE A 17 -1.02 -15.55 22.68
N ALA A 18 -1.65 -16.65 23.09
CA ALA A 18 -2.91 -17.10 22.50
C ALA A 18 -4.03 -16.05 22.65
N LEU A 19 -4.13 -15.43 23.83
CA LEU A 19 -5.09 -14.34 24.09
C LEU A 19 -4.80 -13.10 23.24
N TYR A 20 -3.53 -12.73 23.07
CA TYR A 20 -3.13 -11.59 22.24
C TYR A 20 -3.57 -11.78 20.79
N PHE A 21 -3.29 -12.94 20.19
CA PHE A 21 -3.70 -13.21 18.80
C PHE A 21 -5.22 -13.35 18.64
N ALA A 22 -5.94 -13.91 19.63
CA ALA A 22 -7.39 -13.93 19.61
C ALA A 22 -7.99 -12.50 19.63
N PHE A 23 -7.41 -11.61 20.44
CA PHE A 23 -7.83 -10.21 20.52
C PHE A 23 -7.54 -9.45 19.22
N VAL A 24 -6.39 -9.68 18.58
CA VAL A 24 -6.06 -9.09 17.27
C VAL A 24 -6.99 -9.64 16.18
N GLY A 25 -7.31 -10.94 16.21
CA GLY A 25 -8.26 -11.61 15.31
C GLY A 25 -9.65 -10.98 15.33
N LEU A 26 -10.15 -10.64 16.51
CA LEU A 26 -11.44 -9.97 16.71
C LEU A 26 -11.46 -8.50 16.26
N ARG A 27 -10.29 -7.86 16.07
CA ARG A 27 -10.16 -6.46 15.65
C ARG A 27 -10.00 -6.31 14.14
N LEU A 28 -9.82 -7.39 13.38
CA LEU A 28 -9.83 -7.35 11.94
C LEU A 28 -11.27 -7.11 11.47
N PRO A 29 -11.56 -6.02 10.75
CA PRO A 29 -12.89 -5.80 10.20
C PRO A 29 -13.13 -6.88 9.14
N THR A 30 -14.01 -7.83 9.46
CA THR A 30 -14.68 -8.69 8.49
C THR A 30 -15.38 -7.79 7.50
N LYS A 31 -14.76 -7.56 6.34
CA LYS A 31 -15.39 -6.85 5.22
C LYS A 31 -16.49 -7.78 4.69
N ASN A 32 -17.71 -7.55 5.15
CA ASN A 32 -18.89 -8.21 4.61
C ASN A 32 -19.05 -7.87 3.11
N PRO A 33 -19.52 -8.83 2.30
CA PRO A 33 -19.77 -8.62 0.89
C PRO A 33 -21.11 -7.90 0.67
N SER A 34 -21.09 -6.98 -0.30
CA SER A 34 -22.22 -6.42 -1.06
C SER A 34 -23.25 -5.49 -0.39
N GLU A 35 -23.48 -4.42 -1.18
CA GLU A 35 -24.75 -3.76 -1.46
C GLU A 35 -25.14 -2.52 -0.63
N THR A 36 -25.08 -1.35 -1.28
CA THR A 36 -26.22 -0.46 -1.55
C THR A 36 -25.70 0.84 -2.18
N ILE A 37 -26.00 1.02 -3.47
CA ILE A 37 -25.97 2.33 -4.14
C ILE A 37 -27.18 3.11 -3.63
N PRO A 38 -27.03 4.40 -3.28
CA PRO A 38 -27.93 5.37 -3.89
C PRO A 38 -27.18 6.55 -4.52
N GLN A 39 -27.63 6.82 -5.72
CA GLN A 39 -27.28 7.87 -6.64
C GLN A 39 -27.70 9.24 -6.08
N ALA A 40 -26.76 10.19 -5.99
CA ALA A 40 -27.06 11.61 -5.81
C ALA A 40 -26.11 12.47 -6.66
N THR A 41 -26.71 13.01 -7.71
CA THR A 41 -26.31 14.07 -8.63
C THR A 41 -25.25 15.05 -8.11
N GLN A 42 -24.05 14.99 -8.68
CA GLN A 42 -23.22 16.16 -8.93
C GLN A 42 -22.56 15.95 -10.30
N ALA A 43 -22.89 16.82 -11.26
CA ALA A 43 -22.26 16.83 -12.57
C ALA A 43 -20.79 17.23 -12.44
N PRO A 44 -19.83 16.42 -12.92
CA PRO A 44 -18.46 16.86 -13.10
C PRO A 44 -18.19 17.04 -14.59
N LEU A 45 -17.51 18.14 -14.94
CA LEU A 45 -16.89 18.32 -16.25
C LEU A 45 -16.17 17.02 -16.65
N VAL A 46 -16.43 16.59 -17.89
CA VAL A 46 -15.76 15.48 -18.56
C VAL A 46 -14.26 15.76 -18.61
N GLN A 47 -13.52 15.31 -17.58
CA GLN A 47 -12.17 14.83 -17.82
C GLN A 47 -12.31 13.47 -18.51
N PRO A 48 -11.51 13.17 -19.54
CA PRO A 48 -11.55 11.88 -20.20
C PRO A 48 -11.29 10.82 -19.13
N GLN A 49 -12.33 10.09 -18.75
CA GLN A 49 -12.17 8.85 -18.01
C GLN A 49 -11.56 7.88 -19.01
N VAL A 50 -10.22 7.91 -19.12
CA VAL A 50 -9.46 6.82 -19.72
C VAL A 50 -9.94 5.60 -18.97
N ARG A 51 -10.71 4.76 -19.65
CA ARG A 51 -11.15 3.48 -19.12
C ARG A 51 -9.88 2.70 -18.85
N ILE A 52 -9.48 2.61 -17.59
CA ILE A 52 -8.26 1.95 -17.18
C ILE A 52 -8.56 0.46 -17.10
N ASP A 53 -8.83 -0.15 -18.25
CA ASP A 53 -8.94 -1.60 -18.41
C ASP A 53 -7.51 -2.17 -18.33
N GLY A 54 -6.96 -2.29 -17.11
CA GLY A 54 -5.61 -2.80 -16.90
C GLY A 54 -4.90 -2.40 -15.60
N CYS A 55 -5.51 -1.59 -14.72
CA CYS A 55 -4.86 -1.27 -13.43
C CYS A 55 -4.97 -2.45 -12.48
N HIS A 56 -3.91 -3.26 -12.44
CA HIS A 56 -3.81 -4.40 -11.54
C HIS A 56 -2.96 -4.09 -10.29
N ALA A 57 -2.62 -2.82 -10.07
CA ALA A 57 -1.84 -2.38 -8.91
C ALA A 57 -2.57 -1.28 -8.12
N HIS A 58 -2.31 -1.21 -6.82
CA HIS A 58 -2.90 -0.24 -5.92
C HIS A 58 -1.83 0.34 -4.99
N ILE A 59 -1.76 1.66 -4.90
CA ILE A 59 -0.85 2.37 -3.99
C ILE A 59 -1.61 2.67 -2.69
N SER A 60 -1.23 2.03 -1.60
CA SER A 60 -1.86 2.23 -0.29
C SER A 60 -1.22 3.36 0.52
N GLU A 61 0.08 3.59 0.35
CA GLU A 61 0.83 4.66 1.00
C GLU A 61 1.84 5.25 0.01
N ALA A 62 1.99 6.58 0.04
CA ALA A 62 2.99 7.29 -0.74
C ALA A 62 3.60 8.41 0.09
N THR A 63 4.91 8.33 0.32
CA THR A 63 5.69 9.31 1.07
C THR A 63 6.79 9.85 0.18
N ALA A 64 6.75 11.15 -0.07
CA ALA A 64 7.75 11.86 -0.86
C ALA A 64 8.63 12.71 0.06
N SER A 65 9.93 12.69 -0.22
CA SER A 65 10.93 13.58 0.37
C SER A 65 11.71 14.28 -0.76
N THR A 66 12.70 15.10 -0.42
CA THR A 66 13.45 15.90 -1.40
C THR A 66 14.17 15.06 -2.46
N ARG A 67 14.54 13.81 -2.16
CA ARG A 67 15.26 12.90 -3.08
C ARG A 67 14.84 11.43 -2.99
N GLU A 68 13.82 11.13 -2.21
CA GLU A 68 13.38 9.75 -1.98
C GLU A 68 11.87 9.69 -2.07
N LEU A 69 11.37 8.71 -2.79
CA LEU A 69 9.97 8.31 -2.83
C LEU A 69 9.84 6.92 -2.23
N ARG A 70 8.96 6.77 -1.24
CA ARG A 70 8.58 5.48 -0.67
C ARG A 70 7.12 5.21 -0.95
N LEU A 71 6.83 4.06 -1.55
CA LEU A 71 5.46 3.64 -1.84
C LEU A 71 5.19 2.29 -1.20
N LYS A 72 3.96 2.07 -0.77
CA LYS A 72 3.42 0.72 -0.59
C LYS A 72 2.48 0.42 -1.73
N VAL A 73 2.80 -0.62 -2.47
CA VAL A 73 2.08 -1.07 -3.67
C VAL A 73 1.63 -2.50 -3.46
N SER A 74 0.36 -2.77 -3.71
CA SER A 74 -0.19 -4.12 -3.83
C SER A 74 -0.58 -4.40 -5.28
N GLY A 75 -0.60 -5.67 -5.66
CA GLY A 75 -0.90 -6.08 -7.04
C GLY A 75 0.33 -6.08 -7.96
N THR A 76 0.10 -5.98 -9.27
CA THR A 76 1.12 -6.18 -10.30
C THR A 76 1.17 -5.00 -11.27
N ALA A 77 2.36 -4.43 -11.45
CA ALA A 77 2.65 -3.44 -12.48
C ALA A 77 4.10 -3.63 -12.95
N GLU A 78 4.37 -3.56 -14.25
CA GLU A 78 5.71 -3.76 -14.78
C GLU A 78 6.61 -2.54 -14.59
N THR A 79 6.04 -1.34 -14.74
CA THR A 79 6.80 -0.09 -14.67
C THR A 79 6.20 0.90 -13.67
N LEU A 80 7.10 1.66 -13.03
CA LEU A 80 6.81 2.81 -12.19
C LEU A 80 7.44 4.05 -12.83
N ARG A 81 6.61 5.06 -13.07
CA ARG A 81 7.01 6.38 -13.57
C ARG A 81 6.91 7.40 -12.45
N VAL A 82 7.95 8.17 -12.25
CA VAL A 82 8.03 9.21 -11.22
C VAL A 82 8.45 10.52 -11.88
N SER A 83 7.61 11.55 -11.79
CA SER A 83 7.93 12.88 -12.31
C SER A 83 8.39 13.81 -11.21
N TYR A 84 9.31 14.72 -11.54
CA TYR A 84 9.85 15.78 -10.70
C TYR A 84 10.10 17.02 -11.57
N ASP A 85 10.50 18.15 -10.98
CA ASP A 85 10.65 19.41 -11.72
C ASP A 85 11.70 19.41 -12.85
N GLY A 86 12.62 18.44 -12.84
CA GLY A 86 13.65 18.28 -13.87
C GLY A 86 13.35 17.19 -14.90
N GLY A 87 12.20 16.51 -14.82
CA GLY A 87 11.80 15.48 -15.78
C GLY A 87 11.10 14.27 -15.15
N MET A 88 11.31 13.10 -15.76
CA MET A 88 10.67 11.85 -15.36
C MET A 88 11.68 10.72 -15.29
N ILE A 89 11.51 9.85 -14.30
CA ILE A 89 12.24 8.58 -14.17
C ILE A 89 11.26 7.45 -14.42
N VAL A 90 11.67 6.48 -15.23
CA VAL A 90 10.96 5.24 -15.45
C VAL A 90 11.82 4.11 -14.93
N LYS A 91 11.25 3.27 -14.07
CA LYS A 91 11.92 2.10 -13.49
C LYS A 91 11.03 0.87 -13.61
N ALA A 92 11.65 -0.28 -13.76
CA ALA A 92 10.92 -1.54 -13.62
C ALA A 92 10.55 -1.72 -12.14
N THR A 93 9.30 -2.09 -11.87
CA THR A 93 8.79 -2.26 -10.50
C THR A 93 9.61 -3.31 -9.74
N GLU A 94 10.07 -4.37 -10.42
CA GLU A 94 10.91 -5.41 -9.83
C GLU A 94 12.30 -4.94 -9.35
N GLU A 95 12.83 -3.85 -9.92
CA GLU A 95 14.13 -3.29 -9.52
C GLU A 95 14.02 -2.45 -8.23
N VAL A 96 12.87 -1.80 -8.04
CA VAL A 96 12.69 -0.78 -7.01
C VAL A 96 11.75 -1.21 -5.89
N CYS A 97 11.01 -2.31 -6.09
CA CYS A 97 10.04 -2.83 -5.14
C CYS A 97 10.43 -4.20 -4.60
N SER A 98 10.29 -4.38 -3.29
CA SER A 98 10.48 -5.66 -2.61
C SER A 98 9.38 -5.83 -1.56
N GLY A 99 8.67 -6.96 -1.62
CA GLY A 99 7.59 -7.26 -0.67
C GLY A 99 6.44 -6.26 -0.66
N GLY A 100 6.19 -5.57 -1.78
CA GLY A 100 5.17 -4.52 -1.88
C GLY A 100 5.61 -3.15 -1.36
N GLU A 101 6.86 -2.99 -0.94
CA GLU A 101 7.45 -1.68 -0.66
C GLU A 101 8.38 -1.25 -1.78
N CYS A 102 8.16 -0.06 -2.33
CA CYS A 102 8.98 0.51 -3.40
C CYS A 102 9.79 1.70 -2.91
N ARG A 103 11.04 1.80 -3.34
CA ARG A 103 11.92 2.94 -3.06
C ARG A 103 12.56 3.45 -4.33
N VAL A 104 12.32 4.73 -4.63
CA VAL A 104 12.90 5.40 -5.80
C VAL A 104 13.68 6.62 -5.34
N PHE A 105 14.93 6.71 -5.76
CA PHE A 105 15.74 7.91 -5.56
C PHE A 105 15.57 8.85 -6.75
N THR A 106 15.19 10.09 -6.46
CA THR A 106 14.97 11.13 -7.46
C THR A 106 15.97 12.28 -7.27
N PRO A 107 16.40 12.97 -8.33
CA PRO A 107 17.28 14.13 -8.23
C PRO A 107 16.67 15.31 -7.45
N ALA A 108 15.34 15.43 -7.50
CA ALA A 108 14.55 16.45 -6.83
C ALA A 108 13.23 15.86 -6.29
N ALA A 109 12.44 16.69 -5.60
CA ALA A 109 11.18 16.28 -4.98
C ALA A 109 10.22 15.64 -6.01
N PRO A 110 9.78 14.39 -5.79
CA PRO A 110 8.78 13.74 -6.61
C PRO A 110 7.45 14.49 -6.56
N LYS A 111 6.80 14.68 -7.71
CA LYS A 111 5.52 15.39 -7.85
C LYS A 111 4.37 14.48 -8.25
N THR A 112 4.62 13.57 -9.18
CA THR A 112 3.60 12.63 -9.64
C THR A 112 4.19 11.24 -9.76
N ILE A 113 3.36 10.24 -9.51
CA ILE A 113 3.68 8.83 -9.66
C ILE A 113 2.65 8.18 -10.54
N GLN A 114 3.08 7.25 -11.40
CA GLN A 114 2.18 6.50 -12.24
C GLN A 114 2.70 5.07 -12.36
N LEU A 115 1.86 4.11 -11.98
CA LEU A 115 2.10 2.70 -12.25
C LEU A 115 1.56 2.36 -13.64
N ASP A 116 2.15 1.35 -14.27
CA ASP A 116 1.70 0.87 -15.56
C ASP A 116 0.22 0.50 -15.53
N GLY A 117 -0.51 0.95 -16.54
CA GLY A 117 -1.95 0.75 -16.62
C GLY A 117 -2.73 1.35 -15.44
N CYS A 118 -2.19 2.30 -14.66
CA CYS A 118 -2.88 2.95 -13.54
C CYS A 118 -2.88 4.48 -13.67
N PRO A 119 -3.82 5.19 -13.00
CA PRO A 119 -3.88 6.64 -13.07
C PRO A 119 -2.68 7.26 -12.36
N ALA A 120 -2.25 8.43 -12.83
CA ALA A 120 -1.21 9.19 -12.15
C ALA A 120 -1.76 9.77 -10.84
N ILE A 121 -0.96 9.69 -9.77
CA ILE A 121 -1.26 10.24 -8.46
C ILE A 121 -0.31 11.41 -8.22
N THR A 122 -0.87 12.56 -7.81
CA THR A 122 -0.10 13.73 -7.38
C THR A 122 0.30 13.56 -5.92
N LEU A 123 1.57 13.81 -5.64
CA LEU A 123 2.14 13.76 -4.31
C LEU A 123 2.01 15.13 -3.62
N PRO A 124 1.85 15.16 -2.28
CA PRO A 124 1.72 16.39 -1.51
C PRO A 124 3.01 17.22 -1.47
#